data_AF-A0A2V6WNC2-F1
#
_entry.id   AF-A0A2V6WNC2-F1
#
_cell.length_a   1.000
_cell.length_b   1.000
_cell.length_c   1.000
_cell.angle_alpha   90.00
_cell.angle_beta   90.00
_cell.angle_gamma   90.00
#
_symmetry.space_group_name_H-M   'P 1'
#
loop_
_entity.id
_entity.type
_entity.pdbx_description
1 polymer ?
#
loop_
_entity_poly.entity_id
_entity_poly.type
_entity_poly.pdbx_seq_one_letter_code
_entity_poly.pdbx_strand_id
1 'polypeptide(L)'
;RVYVQAFTIGCFMAGLGGAIVVPSQSAVLGMAVDALVLAFVVVVVGGLGSLEGALFGALIVGVVREIGVSMFPEIELAVLYLIAVVVLLVRPAGLFGRTA
;
A
#
# COMPACT_ATOMS: atom_id res chain seq x y z
N ARG A 1 -4.75 16.95 -20.32
CA ARG A 1 -3.91 15.96 -21.05
C ARG A 1 -2.91 15.28 -20.12
N VAL A 2 -2.04 16.03 -19.43
CA VAL A 2 -1.06 15.47 -18.46
C VAL A 2 -1.70 14.61 -17.37
N TYR A 3 -2.80 15.07 -16.74
CA TYR A 3 -3.54 14.29 -15.74
C TYR A 3 -4.04 12.94 -16.26
N VAL A 4 -4.57 12.90 -17.49
CA VAL A 4 -5.07 11.66 -18.10
C VAL A 4 -3.92 10.69 -18.35
N GLN A 5 -2.77 11.18 -18.83
CA GLN A 5 -1.59 10.34 -19.05
C GLN A 5 -1.06 9.74 -17.74
N ALA A 6 -0.93 10.55 -16.69
CA ALA A 6 -0.49 10.07 -15.38
C ALA A 6 -1.46 9.02 -14.80
N PHE A 7 -2.77 9.28 -14.92
CA PHE A 7 -3.80 8.35 -14.49
C PHE A 7 -3.77 7.04 -15.28
N THR A 8 -3.66 7.09 -16.60
CA THR A 8 -3.58 5.90 -17.45
C THR A 8 -2.35 5.05 -17.12
N ILE A 9 -1.18 5.67 -16.92
CA ILE A 9 0.04 4.95 -16.52
C ILE A 9 -0.16 4.31 -15.14
N GLY A 10 -0.73 5.04 -14.16
CA GLY A 10 -1.01 4.50 -12.83
C GLY A 10 -1.97 3.31 -12.86
N CYS A 11 -3.09 3.42 -13.57
CA CYS A 11 -4.04 2.31 -13.72
C CYS A 11 -3.43 1.11 -14.45
N PHE A 12 -2.59 1.36 -15.47
CA PHE A 12 -1.88 0.30 -16.18
C PHE A 12 -0.93 -0.47 -15.25
N MET A 13 -0.13 0.24 -14.45
CA MET A 13 0.78 -0.40 -13.48
C MET A 13 0.01 -1.12 -12.36
N ALA A 14 -1.08 -0.54 -11.86
CA ALA A 14 -1.94 -1.18 -10.87
C ALA A 14 -2.57 -2.49 -11.40
N GLY A 15 -3.05 -2.48 -12.66
CA GLY A 15 -3.59 -3.67 -13.30
C GLY A 15 -2.55 -4.76 -13.52
N LEU A 16 -1.34 -4.40 -13.98
CA LEU A 16 -0.23 -5.33 -14.12
C LEU A 16 0.18 -5.96 -12.79
N GLY A 17 0.30 -5.15 -11.73
CA GLY A 17 0.60 -5.64 -10.38
C GLY A 17 -0.46 -6.63 -9.89
N GLY A 18 -1.74 -6.29 -10.03
CA GLY A 18 -2.85 -7.18 -9.66
C GLY A 18 -2.85 -8.50 -10.44
N ALA A 19 -2.59 -8.46 -11.75
CA ALA A 19 -2.53 -9.64 -12.60
C ALA A 19 -1.42 -10.62 -12.19
N ILE A 20 -0.31 -10.12 -11.64
CA ILE A 20 0.79 -10.95 -11.13
C ILE A 20 0.43 -11.54 -9.75
N VAL A 21 -0.26 -10.79 -8.90
CA VAL A 21 -0.55 -11.21 -7.52
C VAL A 21 -1.70 -12.23 -7.43
N VAL A 22 -2.74 -12.09 -8.24
CA VAL A 22 -3.93 -12.98 -8.24
C VAL A 22 -3.63 -14.47 -8.48
N PRO A 23 -2.73 -14.90 -9.37
CA PRO A 23 -2.41 -16.32 -9.49
C PRO A 23 -1.57 -16.85 -8.32
N SER A 24 -0.82 -15.99 -7.64
CA SER A 24 -0.02 -16.38 -6.48
C SER A 24 -0.85 -16.56 -5.21
N GLN A 25 -1.97 -15.84 -5.10
CA GLN A 25 -2.90 -15.91 -3.97
C GLN A 25 -4.30 -16.17 -4.51
N SER A 26 -4.87 -17.35 -4.23
CA SER A 26 -6.19 -17.75 -4.75
C SER A 26 -7.22 -16.63 -4.61
N ALA A 27 -8.04 -16.41 -5.65
CA ALA A 27 -8.96 -15.30 -5.64
C ALA A 27 -10.04 -15.47 -4.55
N VAL A 28 -10.01 -14.62 -3.52
CA VAL A 28 -10.98 -14.59 -2.41
C VAL A 28 -11.88 -13.37 -2.51
N LEU A 29 -13.12 -13.52 -2.06
CA LEU A 29 -14.06 -12.42 -1.82
C LEU A 29 -13.45 -11.46 -0.78
N GLY A 30 -13.34 -10.18 -1.11
CA GLY A 30 -12.79 -9.15 -0.21
C GLY A 30 -11.41 -8.62 -0.59
N MET A 31 -10.67 -9.28 -1.49
CA MET A 31 -9.31 -8.88 -1.89
C MET A 31 -9.17 -7.41 -2.33
N ALA A 32 -10.21 -6.84 -2.93
CA ALA A 32 -10.21 -5.45 -3.37
C ALA A 32 -10.22 -4.48 -2.19
N VAL A 33 -10.93 -4.84 -1.11
CA VAL A 33 -10.97 -4.05 0.13
C VAL A 33 -9.61 -4.10 0.80
N ASP A 34 -8.98 -5.26 0.88
CA ASP A 34 -7.64 -5.40 1.46
C ASP A 34 -6.59 -4.60 0.70
N ALA A 35 -6.62 -4.66 -0.63
CA ALA A 35 -5.75 -3.85 -1.48
C ALA A 35 -6.00 -2.34 -1.31
N LEU A 36 -7.26 -1.92 -1.15
CA LEU A 36 -7.62 -0.52 -0.92
C LEU A 36 -7.15 -0.01 0.45
N VAL A 37 -7.29 -0.82 1.49
CA VAL A 37 -6.78 -0.50 2.83
C VAL A 37 -5.25 -0.40 2.79
N LEU A 38 -4.57 -1.35 2.15
CA LEU A 38 -3.11 -1.29 1.99
C LEU A 38 -2.66 -0.03 1.23
N ALA A 39 -3.34 0.31 0.13
CA ALA A 39 -3.06 1.51 -0.63
C ALA A 39 -3.26 2.78 0.21
N PHE A 40 -4.30 2.81 1.06
CA PHE A 40 -4.52 3.92 2.00
C PHE A 40 -3.37 4.05 3.01
N VAL A 41 -2.92 2.94 3.60
CA VAL A 41 -1.77 2.89 4.51
C VAL A 41 -0.52 3.44 3.82
N VAL A 42 -0.21 2.97 2.60
CA VAL A 42 0.93 3.43 1.81
C VAL A 42 0.88 4.95 1.56
N VAL A 43 -0.27 5.49 1.16
CA VAL A 43 -0.41 6.91 0.84
C VAL A 43 -0.30 7.77 2.11
N VAL A 44 -0.83 7.31 3.24
CA VAL A 44 -0.71 8.02 4.53
C VAL A 44 0.74 8.01 5.02
N VAL A 45 1.45 6.88 4.92
CA VAL A 45 2.88 6.79 5.24
C VAL A 45 3.71 7.68 4.31
N GLY A 46 3.39 7.70 3.03
CA GLY A 46 4.10 8.52 2.05
C GLY A 46 3.85 10.02 2.21
N GLY A 47 2.65 10.40 2.64
CA GLY A 47 2.18 11.78 2.76
C GLY A 47 1.17 12.14 1.66
N LEU A 48 0.00 12.63 2.08
CA LEU A 48 -1.11 13.03 1.21
C LEU A 48 -0.70 14.22 0.33
N GLY A 49 -0.30 13.96 -0.92
CA GLY A 49 0.07 14.99 -1.89
C GLY A 49 1.54 14.96 -2.36
N SER A 50 2.36 14.01 -1.88
CA SER A 50 3.73 13.81 -2.38
C SER A 50 3.83 12.51 -3.18
N LEU A 51 4.16 12.62 -4.47
CA LEU A 51 4.39 11.46 -5.34
C LEU A 51 5.63 10.66 -4.89
N GLU A 52 6.72 11.35 -4.58
CA GLU A 52 7.97 10.74 -4.10
C GLU A 52 7.76 10.06 -2.74
N GLY A 53 7.00 10.71 -1.85
CA GLY A 53 6.63 10.12 -0.57
C GLY A 53 5.82 8.84 -0.72
N ALA A 54 4.81 8.83 -1.61
CA ALA A 54 4.03 7.63 -1.90
C ALA A 54 4.88 6.49 -2.48
N LEU A 55 5.87 6.80 -3.34
CA LEU A 55 6.79 5.80 -3.91
C LEU A 55 7.63 5.13 -2.82
N PHE A 56 8.29 5.91 -1.97
CA PHE A 56 9.10 5.37 -0.86
C PHE A 56 8.22 4.69 0.20
N GLY A 57 7.04 5.23 0.47
CA GLY A 57 6.05 4.63 1.37
C GLY A 57 5.61 3.25 0.88
N ALA A 58 5.33 3.09 -0.42
CA ALA A 58 4.94 1.82 -1.00
C ALA A 58 6.04 0.77 -0.87
N LEU A 59 7.30 1.18 -1.07
CA LEU A 59 8.46 0.29 -1.00
C LEU A 59 8.71 -0.19 0.43
N ILE A 60 8.68 0.71 1.41
CA ILE A 60 8.88 0.38 2.83
C ILE A 60 7.74 -0.50 3.34
N VAL A 61 6.50 -0.09 3.13
CA VAL A 61 5.31 -0.82 3.63
C VAL A 61 5.22 -2.19 2.96
N GLY A 62 5.50 -2.29 1.66
CA GLY A 62 5.51 -3.56 0.94
C GLY A 62 6.53 -4.56 1.51
N VAL A 63 7.77 -4.11 1.73
CA VAL A 63 8.84 -4.94 2.32
C VAL A 63 8.48 -5.38 3.73
N VAL A 64 7.97 -4.47 4.57
CA VAL A 64 7.57 -4.79 5.95
C VAL A 64 6.40 -5.77 5.97
N ARG A 65 5.42 -5.62 5.07
CA ARG A 65 4.31 -6.56 4.94
C ARG A 65 4.79 -7.95 4.58
N GLU A 66 5.61 -8.09 3.53
CA GLU A 66 6.11 -9.40 3.08
C GLU A 66 6.92 -10.12 4.17
N ILE A 67 7.76 -9.38 4.90
CA ILE A 67 8.50 -9.93 6.05
C ILE A 67 7.53 -10.38 7.15
N GLY A 68 6.49 -9.59 7.44
CA GLY A 68 5.48 -9.93 8.44
C GLY A 68 4.66 -11.17 8.09
N VAL A 69 4.24 -11.29 6.83
CA VAL A 69 3.48 -12.45 6.33
C VAL A 69 4.32 -13.72 6.32
N SER A 70 5.60 -13.63 5.95
CA SER A 70 6.52 -14.77 5.91
C SER A 70 6.77 -15.40 7.30
N MET A 71 6.79 -14.58 8.36
CA MET A 71 7.07 -15.04 9.73
C MET A 71 5.84 -15.64 10.43
N PHE A 72 4.63 -15.10 10.20
CA PHE A 72 3.40 -15.50 10.90
C PHE A 72 2.17 -15.52 9.98
N PRO A 73 2.05 -16.52 9.09
CA PRO A 73 0.94 -16.60 8.13
C PRO A 73 -0.43 -16.82 8.79
N GLU A 74 -0.48 -17.46 9.96
CA GLU A 74 -1.73 -17.72 10.70
C GLU A 74 -2.38 -16.45 11.28
N ILE A 75 -1.61 -15.35 11.36
CA ILE A 75 -2.03 -14.07 11.94
C ILE A 75 -2.14 -13.02 10.82
N GLU A 76 -2.06 -13.39 9.53
CA GLU A 76 -1.96 -12.44 8.40
C GLU A 76 -2.97 -11.29 8.46
N LEU A 77 -4.26 -11.60 8.62
CA LEU A 77 -5.32 -10.59 8.72
C LEU A 77 -5.12 -9.65 9.92
N ALA A 78 -4.83 -10.22 11.09
CA ALA A 78 -4.59 -9.44 12.29
C ALA A 78 -3.30 -8.60 12.17
N VAL A 79 -2.24 -9.13 11.56
CA VAL A 79 -0.99 -8.41 11.26
C VAL A 79 -1.25 -7.26 10.29
N LEU A 80 -2.09 -7.44 9.27
CA LEU A 80 -2.42 -6.40 8.30
C LEU A 80 -3.12 -5.20 8.98
N TYR A 81 -4.08 -5.48 9.87
CA TYR A 81 -4.71 -4.44 10.70
C TYR A 81 -3.75 -3.84 11.74
N LEU A 82 -2.87 -4.65 12.35
CA LEU A 82 -1.89 -4.20 13.34
C LEU A 82 -0.85 -3.26 12.70
N ILE A 83 -0.41 -3.57 11.48
CA ILE A 83 0.46 -2.70 10.67
C ILE A 83 -0.24 -1.38 10.38
N ALA A 84 -1.52 -1.39 9.97
CA ALA A 84 -2.27 -0.16 9.75
C ALA A 84 -2.36 0.70 11.01
N VAL A 85 -2.65 0.08 12.17
CA VAL A 85 -2.70 0.76 13.47
C VAL A 85 -1.33 1.34 13.86
N VAL A 86 -0.27 0.55 13.75
CA VAL A 86 1.11 0.97 14.09
C VAL A 86 1.55 2.13 13.19
N VAL A 87 1.27 2.04 11.90
CA VAL A 87 1.57 3.10 10.94
C VAL A 87 0.86 4.42 11.31
N LEU A 88 -0.44 4.36 11.60
CA LEU A 88 -1.22 5.54 11.98
C LEU A 88 -0.74 6.14 13.32
N LEU A 89 -0.30 5.30 14.25
CA LEU A 89 0.25 5.73 15.54
C LEU A 89 1.64 6.36 15.43
N VAL A 90 2.51 5.84 14.57
CA VAL A 90 3.93 6.21 14.54
C VAL A 90 4.18 7.50 13.73
N ARG A 91 3.49 7.73 12.62
CA ARG A 91 3.66 8.97 11.82
C ARG A 91 2.40 9.35 11.00
N PRO A 92 1.43 10.05 11.61
CA PRO A 92 0.22 10.50 10.90
C PRO A 92 0.47 11.59 9.82
N ALA A 93 1.66 12.21 9.79
CA ALA A 93 2.00 13.29 8.85
C ALA A 93 2.80 12.82 7.60
N GLY A 94 3.15 11.53 7.49
CA GLY A 94 3.90 10.96 6.36
C GLY A 94 5.42 11.22 6.36
N LEU A 95 6.12 10.61 5.40
CA LEU A 95 7.60 10.58 5.32
C LEU A 95 8.22 11.95 5.01
N PHE A 96 7.55 12.74 4.18
CA PHE A 96 7.98 14.09 3.77
C PHE A 96 6.95 15.14 4.15
N GLY A 97 6.41 15.07 5.37
CA GLY A 97 5.46 16.04 5.93
C GLY A 97 5.86 17.47 5.58
N ARG A 98 5.23 18.00 4.53
CA ARG A 98 5.57 19.30 3.99
C ARG A 98 4.86 20.29 4.90
N THR A 99 5.59 20.84 5.86
CA THR A 99 5.18 22.10 6.48
C THR A 99 4.98 23.08 5.32
N ALA A 100 3.78 23.63 5.24
CA ALA A 100 3.47 24.74 4.33
C ALA A 100 4.44 25.91 4.55
#